data_AF-A0A7C3Q222-F1
#
_entry.id   AF-A0A7C3Q222-F1
#
_cell.length_a   1.000
_cell.length_b   1.000
_cell.length_c   1.000
_cell.angle_alpha   90.00
_cell.angle_beta   90.00
_cell.angle_gamma   90.00
#
_symmetry.space_group_name_H-M   'P 1'
#
loop_
_entity.id
_entity.type
_entity.pdbx_description
1 polymer ?
#
loop_
_entity_poly.entity_id
_entity_poly.type
_entity_poly.pdbx_seq_one_letter_code
_entity_poly.pdbx_strand_id
1 'polypeptide(L)'
;NAALASQGVFATALCLRIDSPRGELTWASAGHPPAFLRRPGAEVVELASTAIMLGVVEGDAFEPGERRVRLGLADVVLAYTDGAPETRDAKHHDFGIDRVRATVKGGAKMGKLAESLMSAVNKHRRGRVADDTLIVEIVHAGGDLGEWSRSQSGVLSRPSGVLGR
;
A
#
# COMPACT_ATOMS: atom_id res chain seq x y z
N ASN A 1 0.46 10.93 34.16
CA ASN A 1 0.04 9.53 34.26
C ASN A 1 -0.11 8.97 32.86
N ALA A 2 0.92 8.26 32.39
CA ALA A 2 0.98 7.68 31.07
C ALA A 2 0.28 6.31 31.12
N ALA A 3 -0.90 6.20 30.51
CA ALA A 3 -1.52 4.91 30.28
C ALA A 3 -0.83 4.27 29.07
N LEU A 4 0.09 3.34 29.35
CA LEU A 4 0.40 2.23 28.46
C LEU A 4 -0.80 1.30 28.56
N ALA A 5 -1.48 0.97 27.46
CA ALA A 5 -2.76 0.26 27.56
C ALA A 5 -2.66 -1.04 28.37
N SER A 6 -3.77 -1.32 29.07
CA SER A 6 -3.95 -2.40 30.03
C SER A 6 -3.63 -3.82 29.54
N GLN A 7 -3.46 -4.04 28.23
CA GLN A 7 -3.29 -5.38 27.65
C GLN A 7 -1.88 -5.68 27.11
N GLY A 8 -0.95 -4.71 27.05
CA GLY A 8 0.42 -4.94 26.58
C GLY A 8 0.56 -5.44 25.12
N VAL A 9 -0.53 -5.45 24.37
CA VAL A 9 -0.60 -5.83 22.96
C VAL A 9 -0.81 -4.57 22.13
N PHE A 10 0.01 -4.42 21.08
CA PHE A 10 -0.05 -3.29 20.15
C PHE A 10 -0.11 -3.82 18.73
N ALA A 11 -0.71 -3.05 17.83
CA ALA A 11 -0.77 -3.40 16.41
C ALA A 11 -0.62 -2.14 15.55
N THR A 12 -0.02 -2.32 14.37
CA THR A 12 -0.09 -1.31 13.32
C THR A 12 -1.34 -1.54 12.46
N ALA A 13 -1.90 -0.47 11.90
CA ALA A 13 -3.03 -0.58 10.98
C ALA A 13 -3.01 0.51 9.92
N LEU A 14 -3.49 0.18 8.73
CA LEU A 14 -3.83 1.14 7.67
C LEU A 14 -5.27 0.88 7.23
N CYS A 15 -6.08 1.93 7.26
CA CYS A 15 -7.43 1.93 6.74
C CYS A 15 -7.51 2.86 5.53
N LEU A 16 -7.95 2.32 4.40
CA LEU A 16 -8.19 3.06 3.16
C LEU A 16 -9.67 3.02 2.84
N ARG A 17 -10.27 4.19 2.57
CA ARG A 17 -11.64 4.30 2.05
C ARG A 17 -11.60 5.07 0.75
N ILE A 18 -12.09 4.44 -0.31
CA ILE A 18 -12.16 5.04 -1.65
C ILE A 18 -13.61 5.32 -2.00
N ASP A 19 -13.92 6.59 -2.23
CA ASP A 19 -15.15 7.04 -2.86
C ASP A 19 -14.86 7.22 -4.36
N SER A 20 -15.15 6.17 -5.13
CA SER A 20 -14.90 6.14 -6.58
C SER A 20 -15.73 7.19 -7.33
N PRO A 21 -17.06 7.35 -7.09
CA PRO A 21 -17.84 8.41 -7.72
C PRO A 21 -17.31 9.83 -7.48
N ARG A 22 -16.80 10.11 -6.28
CA ARG A 22 -16.22 11.44 -5.96
C ARG A 22 -14.74 11.55 -6.31
N GLY A 23 -14.08 10.45 -6.65
CA GLY A 23 -12.63 10.40 -6.83
C GLY A 23 -11.92 10.88 -5.58
N GLU A 24 -12.22 10.32 -4.41
CA GLU A 24 -11.56 10.68 -3.15
C GLU A 24 -11.04 9.45 -2.43
N LEU A 25 -9.80 9.53 -1.97
CA LEU A 25 -9.22 8.59 -1.02
C LEU A 25 -9.17 9.25 0.35
N THR A 26 -9.81 8.63 1.33
CA THR A 26 -9.58 8.89 2.77
C THR A 26 -8.67 7.80 3.31
N TRP A 27 -7.71 8.16 4.16
CA TRP A 27 -6.92 7.19 4.92
C TRP A 27 -6.74 7.59 6.37
N ALA A 28 -6.57 6.57 7.21
CA ALA A 28 -6.03 6.70 8.56
C ALA A 28 -5.01 5.56 8.76
N SER A 29 -3.90 5.84 9.41
CA SER A 29 -2.87 4.86 9.71
C SER A 29 -2.37 5.03 11.13
N ALA A 30 -2.29 3.91 11.85
CA ALA A 30 -1.85 3.81 13.24
C ALA A 30 -0.48 3.11 13.26
N GLY A 31 0.61 3.87 13.18
CA GLY A 31 1.99 3.36 13.16
C GLY A 31 2.38 2.44 11.99
N HIS A 32 1.50 2.21 11.01
CA HIS A 32 1.80 1.37 9.85
C HIS A 32 2.77 2.08 8.90
N PRO A 33 3.67 1.35 8.19
CA PRO A 33 4.51 1.93 7.15
C PRO A 33 3.69 2.76 6.15
N PRO A 34 4.28 3.82 5.57
CA PRO A 34 3.55 4.68 4.66
C PRO A 34 3.06 3.89 3.44
N ALA A 35 1.80 4.09 3.06
CA ALA A 35 1.36 3.74 1.72
C ALA A 35 1.78 4.83 0.73
N PHE A 36 1.76 4.53 -0.57
CA PHE A 36 2.15 5.47 -1.60
C PHE A 36 1.04 5.66 -2.62
N LEU A 37 0.75 6.92 -2.95
CA LEU A 37 -0.08 7.30 -4.09
C LEU A 37 0.85 7.73 -5.23
N ARG A 38 0.88 6.94 -6.29
CA ARG A 38 1.60 7.25 -7.52
C ARG A 38 0.65 7.87 -8.53
N ARG A 39 0.96 9.10 -8.96
CA ARG A 39 0.26 9.79 -10.05
C ARG A 39 0.86 9.39 -11.41
N PRO A 40 0.14 9.62 -12.51
CA PRO A 40 0.73 9.62 -13.85
C PRO A 40 1.98 10.51 -13.90
N GLY A 41 3.02 10.08 -14.62
CA GLY A 41 4.31 10.81 -14.67
C GLY A 41 5.27 10.50 -13.50
N ALA A 42 4.97 9.51 -12.67
CA ALA A 42 5.82 8.99 -11.59
C ALA A 42 6.05 9.97 -10.41
N GLU A 43 5.18 10.96 -10.24
CA GLU A 43 5.05 11.67 -8.98
C GLU A 43 4.53 10.69 -7.91
N VAL A 44 5.14 10.72 -6.73
CA VAL A 44 4.79 9.84 -5.61
C VAL A 44 4.50 10.69 -4.38
N VAL A 45 3.28 10.57 -3.89
CA VAL A 45 2.81 11.17 -2.65
C VAL A 45 2.82 10.09 -1.56
N GLU A 46 3.38 10.43 -0.40
CA GLU A 46 3.40 9.54 0.76
C GLU A 46 2.11 9.69 1.56
N LEU A 47 1.42 8.57 1.80
CA LEU A 47 0.27 8.48 2.68
C LEU A 47 0.79 8.06 4.06
N ALA A 48 1.42 9.02 4.74
CA ALA A 48 2.07 8.81 6.02
C ALA A 48 1.09 8.38 7.13
N SER A 49 1.66 7.78 8.18
CA SER A 49 0.91 7.45 9.39
C SER A 49 0.29 8.69 10.02
N THR A 50 -0.95 8.56 10.49
CA THR A 50 -1.76 9.67 10.99
C THR A 50 -1.94 9.66 12.50
N ALA A 51 -1.71 8.50 13.12
CA ALA A 51 -1.88 8.26 14.53
C ALA A 51 -0.78 7.33 15.07
N ILE A 52 -0.66 7.29 16.39
CA ILE A 52 0.17 6.29 17.08
C ILE A 52 -0.40 4.87 16.87
N MET A 53 0.39 3.83 17.16
CA MET A 53 -0.06 2.44 17.07
C MET A 53 -1.29 2.16 17.94
N LEU A 54 -2.12 1.22 17.49
CA LEU A 54 -3.29 0.79 18.22
C LEU A 54 -2.88 0.13 19.55
N GLY A 55 -3.67 0.40 20.58
CA GLY A 55 -3.42 -0.11 21.93
C GLY A 55 -2.29 0.59 22.67
N VAL A 56 -1.66 1.66 22.14
CA VAL A 56 -0.65 2.40 22.93
C VAL A 56 -1.29 3.29 23.99
N VAL A 57 -2.43 3.89 23.64
CA VAL A 57 -3.24 4.75 24.52
C VAL A 57 -4.62 4.13 24.69
N GLU A 58 -5.35 4.58 25.71
CA GLU A 58 -6.76 4.21 25.91
C GLU A 58 -7.61 4.67 24.72
N GLY A 59 -8.72 3.95 24.46
CA GLY A 59 -9.52 4.15 23.26
C GLY A 59 -10.17 5.53 23.15
N ASP A 60 -10.49 6.17 24.27
CA ASP A 60 -11.01 7.54 24.34
C ASP A 60 -9.96 8.62 24.06
N ALA A 61 -8.68 8.28 24.21
CA ALA A 61 -7.54 9.14 23.88
C ALA A 61 -6.97 8.86 22.47
N PHE A 62 -7.50 7.86 21.76
CA PHE A 62 -7.02 7.50 20.43
C PHE A 62 -7.67 8.37 19.35
N GLU A 63 -6.84 9.22 18.73
CA GLU A 63 -7.25 10.08 17.63
C GLU A 63 -6.70 9.54 16.30
N PRO A 64 -7.53 8.99 15.40
CA PRO A 64 -7.07 8.39 14.15
C PRO A 64 -6.54 9.41 13.14
N GLY A 65 -6.96 10.67 13.23
CA GLY A 65 -6.48 11.77 12.40
C GLY A 65 -6.64 11.54 10.89
N GLU A 66 -7.84 11.20 10.42
CA GLU A 66 -8.07 10.88 9.00
C GLU A 66 -7.60 12.02 8.06
N ARG A 67 -6.99 11.62 6.94
CA ARG A 67 -6.55 12.55 5.88
C ARG A 67 -7.19 12.16 4.56
N ARG A 68 -7.24 13.11 3.63
CA ARG A 68 -7.92 12.95 2.34
C ARG A 68 -7.09 13.49 1.19
N VAL A 69 -7.24 12.86 0.04
CA VAL A 69 -6.61 13.29 -1.22
C VAL A 69 -7.52 12.95 -2.41
N ARG A 70 -7.53 13.81 -3.43
CA ARG A 70 -8.31 13.57 -4.65
C ARG A 70 -7.65 12.49 -5.53
N LEU A 71 -8.46 11.52 -5.91
CA LEU A 71 -8.36 10.52 -6.97
C LEU A 71 -8.24 11.12 -8.37
N GLY A 72 -7.07 11.14 -8.99
CA GLY A 72 -6.89 11.39 -10.42
C GLY A 72 -7.07 10.12 -11.25
N LEU A 73 -7.29 10.26 -12.56
CA LEU A 73 -7.33 9.12 -13.47
C LEU A 73 -5.96 8.43 -13.55
N ALA A 74 -5.96 7.10 -13.55
CA ALA A 74 -4.77 6.25 -13.60
C ALA A 74 -3.82 6.43 -12.40
N ASP A 75 -4.32 7.00 -11.31
CA ASP A 75 -3.63 6.97 -10.03
C ASP A 75 -3.57 5.55 -9.48
N VAL A 76 -2.46 5.27 -8.80
CA VAL A 76 -2.24 3.97 -8.18
C VAL A 76 -1.87 4.14 -6.72
N VAL A 77 -2.61 3.49 -5.83
CA VAL A 77 -2.26 3.38 -4.42
C VAL A 77 -1.56 2.05 -4.21
N LEU A 78 -0.37 2.07 -3.59
CA LEU A 78 0.36 0.89 -3.16
C LEU A 78 0.48 0.88 -1.64
N ALA A 79 -0.01 -0.19 -1.01
CA ALA A 79 0.13 -0.45 0.42
C ALA A 79 0.81 -1.80 0.63
N TYR A 80 1.47 -1.97 1.77
CA TYR A 80 2.26 -3.17 2.05
C TYR A 80 2.46 -3.35 3.55
N THR A 81 2.65 -4.58 4.01
CA THR A 81 3.08 -4.86 5.39
C THR A 81 4.59 -4.65 5.57
N ASP A 82 5.03 -4.45 6.81
CA ASP A 82 6.43 -4.34 7.24
C ASP A 82 7.31 -5.52 6.80
N GLY A 83 6.76 -6.73 6.64
CA GLY A 83 7.50 -7.84 6.04
C GLY A 83 8.14 -7.55 4.67
N ALA A 84 7.63 -6.57 3.90
CA ALA A 84 8.30 -6.09 2.68
C ALA A 84 9.59 -5.29 2.98
N PRO A 85 9.54 -4.09 3.61
CA PRO A 85 10.74 -3.34 3.93
C PRO A 85 11.69 -4.07 4.89
N GLU A 86 11.21 -4.93 5.78
CA GLU A 86 12.05 -5.66 6.74
C GLU A 86 12.67 -6.95 6.17
N THR A 87 12.43 -7.27 4.90
CA THR A 87 13.08 -8.41 4.25
C THR A 87 14.60 -8.20 4.20
N ARG A 88 15.37 -9.18 4.71
CA ARG A 88 16.83 -9.08 4.84
C ARG A 88 17.61 -9.75 3.71
N ASP A 89 18.79 -9.17 3.41
CA ASP A 89 19.82 -9.79 2.58
C ASP A 89 20.78 -10.68 3.38
N ALA A 90 21.82 -11.23 2.73
CA ALA A 90 22.81 -12.10 3.37
C ALA A 90 23.71 -11.38 4.39
N LYS A 91 23.71 -10.05 4.39
CA LYS A 91 24.45 -9.21 5.35
C LYS A 91 23.52 -8.67 6.44
N HIS A 92 22.29 -9.16 6.52
CA HIS A 92 21.25 -8.73 7.46
C HIS A 92 20.81 -7.27 7.27
N HIS A 93 20.96 -6.70 6.07
CA HIS A 93 20.38 -5.39 5.77
C HIS A 93 18.94 -5.54 5.28
N ASP A 94 18.05 -4.78 5.90
CA ASP A 94 16.64 -4.70 5.51
C ASP A 94 16.48 -4.07 4.12
N PHE A 95 15.44 -4.45 3.38
CA PHE A 95 15.10 -3.87 2.08
C PHE A 95 14.83 -2.37 2.22
N GLY A 96 14.16 -1.94 3.28
CA GLY A 96 13.94 -0.55 3.65
C GLY A 96 12.88 0.16 2.80
N ILE A 97 12.28 1.19 3.41
CA ILE A 97 11.21 1.99 2.79
C ILE A 97 11.70 2.75 1.55
N ASP A 98 12.97 3.18 1.52
CA ASP A 98 13.53 3.89 0.37
C ASP A 98 13.50 3.07 -0.92
N ARG A 99 13.79 1.75 -0.83
CA ARG A 99 13.70 0.86 -1.99
C ARG A 99 12.25 0.54 -2.38
N VAL A 100 11.32 0.53 -1.42
CA VAL A 100 9.88 0.48 -1.72
C VAL A 100 9.47 1.72 -2.52
N ARG A 101 9.78 2.91 -2.00
CA ARG A 101 9.51 4.20 -2.66
C ARG A 101 10.14 4.29 -4.05
N ALA A 102 11.38 3.84 -4.21
CA ALA A 102 12.06 3.80 -5.50
C ALA A 102 11.35 2.87 -6.50
N THR A 103 10.82 1.74 -6.03
CA THR A 103 10.03 0.82 -6.86
C THR A 103 8.72 1.45 -7.31
N VAL A 104 8.03 2.17 -6.41
CA VAL A 104 6.81 2.93 -6.74
C VAL A 104 7.08 4.01 -7.77
N LYS A 105 8.20 4.74 -7.62
CA LYS A 105 8.63 5.77 -8.58
C LYS A 105 9.08 5.19 -9.93
N GLY A 106 9.41 3.89 -9.97
CA GLY A 106 9.92 3.21 -11.16
C GLY A 106 8.95 3.19 -12.35
N GLY A 107 9.41 2.61 -13.46
CA GLY A 107 8.69 2.58 -14.74
C GLY A 107 7.64 1.46 -14.88
N ALA A 108 7.22 0.81 -13.79
CA ALA A 108 6.24 -0.26 -13.89
C ALA A 108 4.92 0.26 -14.49
N LYS A 109 4.31 -0.58 -15.34
CA LYS A 109 2.98 -0.31 -15.89
C LYS A 109 1.95 -0.29 -14.76
N MET A 110 0.86 0.44 -14.96
CA MET A 110 -0.29 0.40 -14.07
C MET A 110 -0.82 -1.03 -13.92
N GLY A 111 -1.15 -1.45 -12.69
CA GLY A 111 -1.56 -2.83 -12.37
C GLY A 111 -0.41 -3.82 -12.24
N LYS A 112 0.84 -3.32 -12.21
CA LYS A 112 2.07 -4.13 -12.11
C LYS A 112 3.03 -3.64 -11.02
N LEU A 113 2.65 -2.66 -10.21
CA LEU A 113 3.50 -2.18 -9.13
C LEU A 113 3.63 -3.22 -8.01
N ALA A 114 2.55 -3.90 -7.64
CA ALA A 114 2.62 -4.94 -6.60
C ALA A 114 3.56 -6.09 -7.01
N GLU A 115 3.43 -6.56 -8.25
CA GLU A 115 4.31 -7.59 -8.83
C GLU A 115 5.76 -7.12 -8.89
N SER A 116 6.00 -5.87 -9.30
CA SER A 116 7.34 -5.28 -9.37
C SER A 116 7.99 -5.19 -7.99
N LEU A 117 7.24 -4.77 -6.97
CA LEU A 117 7.73 -4.70 -5.60
C LEU A 117 8.00 -6.09 -5.03
N MET A 118 7.08 -7.04 -5.21
CA MET A 118 7.29 -8.43 -4.77
C MET A 118 8.54 -9.03 -5.44
N SER A 119 8.76 -8.77 -6.74
CA SER A 119 9.97 -9.21 -7.44
C SER A 119 11.24 -8.59 -6.85
N ALA A 120 11.23 -7.29 -6.53
CA ALA A 120 12.36 -6.60 -5.92
C ALA A 120 12.68 -7.15 -4.51
N VAL A 121 11.65 -7.35 -3.68
CA VAL A 121 11.77 -7.94 -2.34
C VAL A 121 12.34 -9.36 -2.43
N ASN A 122 11.82 -10.21 -3.33
CA ASN A 122 12.31 -11.57 -3.51
C ASN A 122 13.76 -11.63 -4.01
N LYS A 123 14.16 -10.69 -4.88
CA LYS A 123 15.55 -10.59 -5.35
C LYS A 123 16.51 -10.18 -4.23
N HIS A 124 16.06 -9.32 -3.30
CA HIS A 124 16.83 -8.88 -2.13
C HIS A 124 16.95 -9.99 -1.08
N ARG A 125 15.88 -10.75 -0.89
CA ARG A 125 15.77 -11.79 0.15
C ARG A 125 16.90 -12.80 0.08
N ARG A 126 17.50 -13.10 1.24
CA ARG A 126 18.39 -14.25 1.43
C ARG A 126 17.97 -15.02 2.68
N GLY A 127 18.01 -16.35 2.60
CA GLY A 127 17.57 -17.21 3.69
C GLY A 127 16.05 -17.43 3.71
N ARG A 128 15.52 -17.81 4.88
CA ARG A 128 14.10 -18.12 5.06
C ARG A 128 13.27 -16.85 5.15
N VAL A 129 11.98 -16.96 4.82
CA VAL A 129 11.00 -15.90 5.09
C VAL A 129 10.89 -15.74 6.60
N ALA A 130 11.19 -14.54 7.10
CA ALA A 130 11.13 -14.22 8.52
C ALA A 130 9.75 -13.71 8.94
N ASP A 131 9.01 -13.12 8.00
CA ASP A 131 7.70 -12.51 8.23
C ASP A 131 6.84 -12.51 6.96
N ASP A 132 5.53 -12.36 7.13
CA ASP A 132 4.56 -12.34 6.05
C ASP A 132 4.64 -11.04 5.24
N THR A 133 4.62 -11.18 3.91
CA THR A 133 4.64 -10.04 2.99
C THR A 133 3.32 -9.93 2.25
N LEU A 134 2.50 -8.93 2.60
CA LEU A 134 1.31 -8.55 1.84
C LEU A 134 1.60 -7.25 1.08
N ILE A 135 1.22 -7.21 -0.21
CA ILE A 135 1.30 -6.02 -1.04
C ILE A 135 -0.03 -5.87 -1.77
N VAL A 136 -0.63 -4.68 -1.70
CA VAL A 136 -1.90 -4.35 -2.31
C VAL A 136 -1.71 -3.17 -3.27
N GLU A 137 -2.14 -3.34 -4.51
CA GLU A 137 -2.20 -2.30 -5.52
C GLU A 137 -3.66 -1.99 -5.84
N ILE A 138 -4.05 -0.72 -5.75
CA ILE A 138 -5.38 -0.24 -6.11
C ILE A 138 -5.22 0.77 -7.24
N VAL A 139 -5.89 0.52 -8.36
CA VAL A 139 -5.84 1.38 -9.53
C VAL A 139 -7.16 2.14 -9.64
N HIS A 140 -7.10 3.47 -9.64
CA HIS A 140 -8.23 4.31 -9.95
C HIS A 140 -8.32 4.53 -11.46
N ALA A 141 -9.05 3.66 -12.13
CA ALA A 141 -9.42 3.86 -13.52
C ALA A 141 -10.71 4.68 -13.57
N GLY A 142 -10.75 5.73 -14.39
CA GLY A 142 -12.00 6.43 -14.69
C GLY A 142 -13.04 5.49 -15.29
N GLY A 143 -14.30 5.92 -15.24
CA GLY A 143 -15.48 5.15 -15.64
C GLY A 143 -15.38 4.35 -16.93
N ASP A 144 -16.12 3.24 -16.90
CA ASP A 144 -16.24 2.11 -17.82
C ASP A 144 -14.95 1.35 -18.15
N LEU A 145 -14.47 0.61 -17.15
CA LEU A 145 -13.68 -0.58 -17.41
C LEU A 145 -14.65 -1.73 -17.67
N GLY A 146 -14.89 -2.05 -18.95
CA GLY A 146 -15.68 -3.22 -19.35
C GLY A 146 -15.35 -4.49 -18.54
N GLU A 147 -16.35 -5.36 -18.38
CA GLU A 147 -16.38 -6.50 -17.45
C GLU A 147 -15.03 -7.20 -17.25
N TRP A 148 -14.55 -7.17 -16.01
CA TRP A 148 -13.38 -7.93 -15.58
C TRP A 148 -13.78 -9.38 -15.31
N SER A 149 -13.18 -10.32 -16.04
CA SER A 149 -13.28 -11.74 -15.71
C SER A 149 -12.22 -12.12 -14.66
N ARG A 150 -12.64 -12.81 -13.59
CA ARG A 150 -11.75 -13.38 -12.57
C ARG A 150 -10.96 -14.53 -13.18
N SER A 151 -9.63 -14.46 -13.17
CA SER A 151 -8.79 -15.63 -13.41
C SER A 151 -8.50 -16.37 -12.10
N GLN A 152 -8.36 -17.70 -12.16
CA GLN A 152 -8.19 -18.58 -11.00
C GLN A 152 -6.88 -18.35 -10.18
N SER A 153 -6.00 -17.43 -10.60
CA SER A 153 -4.76 -17.07 -9.90
C SER A 153 -4.83 -15.75 -9.11
N GLY A 154 -6.01 -15.12 -9.01
CA GLY A 154 -6.21 -13.87 -8.27
C GLY A 154 -5.64 -12.62 -8.94
N VAL A 155 -5.00 -12.77 -10.12
CA VAL A 155 -4.52 -11.64 -10.93
C VAL A 155 -5.62 -11.20 -11.89
N LEU A 156 -6.02 -9.94 -11.77
CA LEU A 156 -6.94 -9.28 -12.70
C LEU A 156 -6.16 -8.83 -13.94
N SER A 157 -6.63 -9.20 -15.13
CA SER A 157 -6.08 -8.74 -16.41
C SER A 157 -7.20 -8.35 -17.37
N ARG A 158 -6.97 -7.33 -18.19
CA ARG A 158 -7.94 -6.84 -19.18
C ARG A 158 -8.06 -7.83 -20.34
N PRO A 159 -9.26 -8.08 -20.89
CA PRO A 159 -9.40 -8.75 -22.18
C PRO A 159 -8.85 -7.85 -23.30
N SER A 160 -8.16 -8.47 -24.26
CA SER A 160 -7.54 -7.80 -25.40
C SER A 160 -8.61 -7.38 -26.43
N GLY A 161 -8.78 -6.07 -26.65
CA GLY A 161 -9.66 -5.48 -27.68
C GLY A 161 -11.07 -5.16 -27.16
N VAL A 162 -11.64 -3.97 -27.39
CA VAL A 162 -11.98 -3.41 -28.71
C VAL A 162 -11.68 -1.89 -28.76
N LEU A 163 -10.97 -1.46 -29.79
CA LEU A 163 -10.97 -0.07 -30.27
C LEU A 163 -12.31 0.14 -31.01
N GLY A 164 -13.25 0.83 -30.38
CA GLY A 164 -14.49 1.31 -30.97
C GLY A 164 -14.43 2.82 -31.14
N ARG A 165 -14.78 3.27 -32.35
CA ARG A 165 -14.65 4.62 -32.93
C ARG A 165 -15.12 5.79 -32.09
#